data_AF-A0A838T967-F1
#
_entry.id   AF-A0A838T967-F1
#
_cell.length_a   1.000
_cell.length_b   1.000
_cell.length_c   1.000
_cell.angle_alpha   90.00
_cell.angle_beta   90.00
_cell.angle_gamma   90.00
#
_symmetry.space_group_name_H-M   'P 1'
#
loop_
_entity.id
_entity.type
_entity.pdbx_description
1 polymer ?
#
loop_
_entity_poly.entity_id
_entity_poly.type
_entity_poly.pdbx_seq_one_letter_code
_entity_poly.pdbx_strand_id
1 'polypeptide(L)'
;MPKEVRPTEYAIRVTPDLEKLTFTGSETVKFKAEKPVSKIVLNALELEIASASVDGQALPKKAIALNAGEQTLTLTLPNEMAAGEHELALKFSGKINAQGQGLFFARYQEEGTDQKKIMLGTQFEPTDARRMFPCWDEPSFRAKFQLTAVVPEKFMAVSNMPVEAETKGEGGKEVRFGLSPSMSSYLVVLCAGELDSIEMEQDGVKLRVVTTKGKAEMGRYALESGAKILHYFNEYFGVPYPLPKLDLIAIPGGFGGAMENWGG
;
A
#
# COMPACT_ATOMS: atom_id res chain seq x y z
N MET A 1 -0.01 -20.28 -2.56
CA MET A 1 -0.48 -20.05 -3.94
C MET A 1 0.36 -20.87 -4.91
N PRO A 2 -0.18 -21.35 -6.05
CA PRO A 2 0.62 -22.01 -7.07
C PRO A 2 1.75 -21.11 -7.57
N LYS A 3 2.98 -21.63 -7.68
CA LYS A 3 4.18 -20.86 -8.09
C LYS A 3 4.32 -20.70 -9.60
N GLU A 4 3.27 -21.02 -10.34
CA GLU A 4 3.21 -21.04 -11.81
C GLU A 4 3.03 -19.64 -12.38
N VAL A 5 2.45 -18.74 -11.60
CA VAL A 5 2.26 -17.32 -11.94
C VAL A 5 2.94 -16.49 -10.85
N ARG A 6 3.80 -15.56 -11.25
CA ARG A 6 4.60 -14.74 -10.33
C ARG A 6 4.47 -13.27 -10.68
N PRO A 7 4.01 -12.40 -9.77
CA PRO A 7 3.98 -10.98 -10.02
C PRO A 7 5.41 -10.42 -10.09
N THR A 8 5.60 -9.39 -10.91
CA THR A 8 6.86 -8.67 -11.05
C THR A 8 6.71 -7.20 -10.67
N GLU A 9 5.55 -6.61 -10.99
CA GLU A 9 5.26 -5.20 -10.75
C GLU A 9 3.76 -4.96 -10.56
N TYR A 10 3.41 -4.14 -9.59
CA TYR A 10 2.05 -3.66 -9.35
C TYR A 10 2.00 -2.14 -9.51
N ALA A 11 1.08 -1.66 -10.33
CA ALA A 11 0.64 -0.27 -10.33
C ALA A 11 -0.75 -0.22 -9.69
N ILE A 12 -0.85 0.32 -8.48
CA ILE A 12 -2.07 0.32 -7.66
C ILE A 12 -2.56 1.75 -7.51
N ARG A 13 -3.84 1.98 -7.76
CA ARG A 13 -4.52 3.25 -7.51
C ARG A 13 -5.68 3.04 -6.56
N VAL A 14 -5.74 3.82 -5.48
CA VAL A 14 -6.82 3.76 -4.48
C VAL A 14 -7.48 5.14 -4.34
N THR A 15 -8.81 5.15 -4.24
CA THR A 15 -9.64 6.34 -4.03
C THR A 15 -10.59 6.10 -2.86
N PRO A 16 -10.23 6.53 -1.64
CA PRO A 16 -11.06 6.42 -0.43
C PRO A 16 -12.28 7.35 -0.48
N ASP A 17 -13.42 6.84 -0.01
CA ASP A 17 -14.62 7.59 0.36
C ASP A 17 -14.70 7.61 1.89
N LEU A 18 -14.26 8.73 2.49
CA LEU A 18 -14.14 8.86 3.94
C LEU A 18 -15.50 9.01 4.65
N GLU A 19 -16.55 9.37 3.91
CA GLU A 19 -17.90 9.49 4.47
C GLU A 19 -18.54 8.10 4.60
N LYS A 20 -18.40 7.28 3.54
CA LYS A 20 -18.92 5.91 3.53
C LYS A 20 -17.98 4.88 4.14
N LEU A 21 -16.73 5.27 4.42
CA LEU A 21 -15.66 4.38 4.89
C LEU A 21 -15.48 3.20 3.93
N THR A 22 -15.46 3.49 2.64
CA THR A 22 -15.19 2.53 1.56
C THR A 22 -14.09 3.08 0.66
N PHE A 23 -13.62 2.28 -0.28
CA PHE A 23 -12.73 2.76 -1.33
C PHE A 23 -13.04 2.07 -2.65
N THR A 24 -12.69 2.75 -3.73
CA THR A 24 -12.54 2.12 -5.05
C THR A 24 -11.06 2.00 -5.37
N GLY A 25 -10.71 0.97 -6.11
CA GLY A 25 -9.35 0.72 -6.53
C GLY A 25 -9.27 0.18 -7.94
N SER A 26 -8.11 0.39 -8.54
CA SER A 26 -7.72 -0.25 -9.78
C SER A 26 -6.26 -0.63 -9.70
N GLU A 27 -5.90 -1.73 -10.33
CA GLU A 27 -4.50 -2.10 -10.45
C GLU A 27 -4.18 -2.65 -11.83
N THR A 28 -2.91 -2.56 -12.17
CA THR A 28 -2.28 -3.28 -13.25
C THR A 28 -1.13 -4.08 -12.65
N VAL A 29 -1.11 -5.38 -12.89
CA VAL A 29 -0.11 -6.30 -12.38
C VAL A 29 0.60 -6.93 -13.56
N LYS A 30 1.89 -6.64 -13.69
CA LYS A 30 2.76 -7.41 -14.58
C LYS A 30 3.16 -8.69 -13.86
N PHE A 31 3.12 -9.80 -14.58
CA PHE A 31 3.47 -11.09 -14.02
C PHE A 31 4.08 -12.01 -15.07
N LYS A 32 4.73 -13.07 -14.61
CA LYS A 32 5.30 -14.13 -15.43
C LYS A 32 4.56 -15.43 -15.19
N ALA A 33 4.07 -16.06 -16.26
CA ALA A 33 3.61 -17.44 -16.26
C ALA A 33 4.79 -18.37 -16.62
N GLU A 34 5.16 -19.28 -15.72
CA GLU A 34 6.28 -20.21 -15.90
C GLU A 34 5.94 -21.37 -16.86
N LYS A 35 4.65 -21.65 -17.04
CA LYS A 35 4.10 -22.63 -17.97
C LYS A 35 2.71 -22.16 -18.43
N PRO A 36 2.13 -22.76 -19.48
CA PRO A 36 0.78 -22.44 -19.88
C PRO A 36 -0.23 -22.66 -18.74
N VAL A 37 -1.19 -21.75 -18.60
CA VAL A 37 -2.23 -21.80 -17.55
C VAL A 37 -3.60 -21.46 -18.09
N SER A 38 -4.64 -22.09 -17.53
CA SER A 38 -6.04 -21.81 -17.85
C SER A 38 -6.75 -20.95 -16.79
N LYS A 39 -6.09 -20.68 -15.67
CA LYS A 39 -6.60 -19.83 -14.59
C LYS A 39 -5.49 -19.07 -13.89
N ILE A 40 -5.83 -17.90 -13.38
CA ILE A 40 -4.98 -17.09 -12.49
C ILE A 40 -5.64 -17.10 -11.12
N VAL A 41 -4.88 -17.43 -10.07
CA VAL A 41 -5.38 -17.45 -8.69
C VAL A 41 -4.49 -16.55 -7.83
N LEU A 42 -5.10 -15.60 -7.16
CA LEU A 42 -4.49 -14.63 -6.26
C LEU A 42 -5.36 -14.44 -5.01
N ASN A 43 -4.84 -13.79 -3.98
CA ASN A 43 -5.57 -13.53 -2.74
C ASN A 43 -6.46 -12.29 -2.89
N ALA A 44 -7.66 -12.37 -2.35
CA ALA A 44 -8.59 -11.26 -2.22
C ALA A 44 -9.54 -11.56 -1.06
N LEU A 45 -9.81 -10.56 -0.21
CA LEU A 45 -10.70 -10.72 0.94
C LEU A 45 -11.52 -9.45 1.14
N GLU A 46 -12.84 -9.61 1.26
CA GLU A 46 -13.78 -8.50 1.47
C GLU A 46 -13.69 -7.41 0.39
N LEU A 47 -13.38 -7.83 -0.83
CA LEU A 47 -13.37 -6.99 -2.03
C LEU A 47 -14.51 -7.40 -2.96
N GLU A 48 -15.05 -6.43 -3.68
CA GLU A 48 -15.90 -6.67 -4.85
C GLU A 48 -15.09 -6.40 -6.12
N ILE A 49 -15.07 -7.34 -7.06
CA ILE A 49 -14.37 -7.18 -8.35
C ILE A 49 -15.36 -6.68 -9.40
N ALA A 50 -15.20 -5.44 -9.83
CA ALA A 50 -16.05 -4.82 -10.84
C ALA A 50 -15.70 -5.30 -12.26
N SER A 51 -14.41 -5.47 -12.56
CA SER A 51 -13.92 -5.95 -13.86
C SER A 51 -12.51 -6.52 -13.76
N ALA A 52 -12.19 -7.45 -14.65
CA ALA A 52 -10.86 -8.01 -14.87
C ALA A 52 -10.55 -8.09 -16.36
N SER A 53 -9.30 -7.86 -16.75
CA SER A 53 -8.79 -8.14 -18.10
C SER A 53 -7.38 -8.69 -18.05
N VAL A 54 -7.04 -9.57 -18.98
CA VAL A 54 -5.69 -10.11 -19.16
C VAL A 54 -5.21 -9.73 -20.55
N ASP A 55 -4.03 -9.12 -20.65
CA ASP A 55 -3.44 -8.62 -21.90
C ASP A 55 -4.42 -7.77 -22.73
N GLY A 56 -5.16 -6.89 -22.04
CA GLY A 56 -6.18 -6.03 -22.63
C GLY A 56 -7.51 -6.71 -23.00
N GLN A 57 -7.61 -8.04 -22.86
CA GLN A 57 -8.86 -8.77 -23.13
C GLN A 57 -9.72 -8.86 -21.87
N ALA A 58 -10.91 -8.28 -21.92
CA ALA A 58 -11.86 -8.30 -20.81
C ALA A 58 -12.38 -9.72 -20.53
N LEU A 59 -12.36 -10.11 -19.26
CA LEU A 59 -12.95 -11.37 -18.80
C LEU A 59 -14.45 -11.17 -18.53
N PRO A 60 -15.31 -12.13 -18.93
CA PRO A 60 -16.73 -12.07 -18.60
C PRO A 60 -16.93 -12.25 -17.09
N LYS A 61 -17.97 -11.63 -16.50
CA LYS A 61 -18.23 -11.72 -15.05
C LYS A 61 -18.24 -13.15 -14.50
N LYS A 62 -18.74 -14.13 -15.27
CA LYS A 62 -18.77 -15.56 -14.90
C LYS A 62 -17.38 -16.20 -14.73
N ALA A 63 -16.34 -15.57 -15.27
CA ALA A 63 -14.95 -16.02 -15.14
C ALA A 63 -14.27 -15.47 -13.87
N ILE A 64 -14.90 -14.56 -13.14
CA ILE A 64 -14.37 -13.90 -11.97
C ILE A 64 -15.06 -14.52 -10.75
N ALA A 65 -14.33 -15.33 -9.98
CA ALA A 65 -14.87 -16.05 -8.83
C ALA A 65 -14.09 -15.70 -7.56
N LEU A 66 -14.79 -15.14 -6.57
CA LEU A 66 -14.28 -14.94 -5.23
C LEU A 66 -14.66 -16.12 -4.34
N ASN A 67 -13.71 -16.60 -3.54
CA ASN A 67 -13.95 -17.57 -2.49
C ASN A 67 -13.56 -16.95 -1.14
N ALA A 68 -14.54 -16.55 -0.35
CA ALA A 68 -14.31 -15.91 0.95
C ALA A 68 -13.68 -16.86 1.98
N GLY A 69 -13.98 -18.16 1.92
CA GLY A 69 -13.42 -19.17 2.83
C GLY A 69 -11.93 -19.43 2.58
N GLU A 70 -11.53 -19.44 1.31
CA GLU A 70 -10.12 -19.60 0.90
C GLU A 70 -9.38 -18.25 0.79
N GLN A 71 -10.12 -17.14 0.84
CA GLN A 71 -9.61 -15.77 0.63
C GLN A 71 -8.91 -15.61 -0.73
N THR A 72 -9.53 -16.16 -1.78
CA THR A 72 -8.98 -16.19 -3.13
C THR A 72 -9.90 -15.52 -4.15
N LEU A 73 -9.26 -14.95 -5.17
CA LEU A 73 -9.85 -14.58 -6.45
C LEU A 73 -9.31 -15.56 -7.50
N THR A 74 -10.21 -16.23 -8.21
CA THR A 74 -9.90 -17.06 -9.38
C THR A 74 -10.42 -16.37 -10.63
N LEU A 75 -9.54 -16.21 -11.61
CA LEU A 75 -9.84 -15.71 -12.94
C LEU A 75 -9.70 -16.86 -13.94
N THR A 76 -10.81 -17.35 -14.48
CA THR A 76 -10.81 -18.41 -15.49
C THR A 76 -10.59 -17.82 -16.87
N LEU A 77 -9.55 -18.26 -17.57
CA LEU A 77 -9.20 -17.73 -18.89
C LEU A 77 -10.03 -18.43 -19.97
N PRO A 78 -10.50 -17.70 -21.00
CA PRO A 78 -11.29 -18.29 -22.08
C PRO A 78 -10.47 -19.27 -22.94
N ASN A 79 -9.16 -19.03 -23.04
CA ASN A 79 -8.18 -19.89 -23.69
C ASN A 79 -6.99 -20.07 -22.75
N GLU A 80 -6.22 -21.14 -22.96
CA GLU A 80 -4.95 -21.31 -22.27
C GLU A 80 -4.01 -20.15 -22.61
N MET A 81 -3.51 -19.49 -21.58
CA MET A 81 -2.51 -18.44 -21.70
C MET A 81 -1.13 -19.10 -21.74
N ALA A 82 -0.28 -18.65 -22.66
CA ALA A 82 1.05 -19.20 -22.83
C ALA A 82 1.96 -18.94 -21.62
N ALA A 83 3.11 -19.61 -21.58
CA ALA A 83 4.19 -19.19 -20.70
C ALA A 83 4.79 -17.87 -21.22
N GLY A 84 5.17 -16.97 -20.32
CA GLY A 84 5.72 -15.67 -20.70
C GLY A 84 5.35 -14.54 -19.76
N GLU A 85 5.57 -13.32 -20.21
CA GLU A 85 5.17 -12.10 -19.52
C GLU A 85 3.76 -11.68 -19.95
N HIS A 86 2.96 -11.29 -18.97
CA HIS A 86 1.56 -10.94 -19.14
C HIS A 86 1.18 -9.79 -18.21
N GLU A 87 0.02 -9.20 -18.47
CA GLU A 87 -0.54 -8.12 -17.70
C GLU A 87 -1.98 -8.44 -17.27
N LEU A 88 -2.26 -8.26 -15.97
CA LEU A 88 -3.60 -8.35 -15.39
C LEU A 88 -4.04 -6.94 -14.98
N ALA A 89 -5.22 -6.50 -15.43
CA ALA A 89 -5.84 -5.29 -14.92
C ALA A 89 -7.13 -5.62 -14.18
N LEU A 90 -7.32 -5.00 -13.01
CA LEU A 90 -8.47 -5.20 -12.14
C LEU A 90 -9.06 -3.85 -11.73
N LYS A 91 -10.39 -3.81 -11.59
CA LYS A 91 -11.11 -2.75 -10.87
C LYS A 91 -11.91 -3.38 -9.75
N PHE A 92 -11.81 -2.80 -8.56
CA PHE A 92 -12.39 -3.37 -7.36
C PHE A 92 -12.87 -2.28 -6.39
N SER A 93 -13.61 -2.69 -5.37
CA SER A 93 -13.96 -1.85 -4.24
C SER A 93 -13.89 -2.65 -2.94
N GLY A 94 -13.74 -1.94 -1.83
CA GLY A 94 -13.64 -2.54 -0.51
C GLY A 94 -14.03 -1.56 0.58
N LYS A 95 -13.91 -1.99 1.84
CA LYS A 95 -14.18 -1.17 3.03
C LYS A 95 -12.89 -0.63 3.64
N ILE A 96 -12.98 0.53 4.28
CA ILE A 96 -11.96 1.06 5.17
C ILE A 96 -12.26 0.55 6.58
N ASN A 97 -11.36 -0.24 7.13
CA ASN A 97 -11.58 -0.95 8.39
C ASN A 97 -11.50 -0.01 9.61
N ALA A 98 -12.27 -0.33 10.65
CA ALA A 98 -12.22 0.39 11.92
C ALA A 98 -11.09 -0.10 12.85
N GLN A 99 -10.46 -1.22 12.51
CA GLN A 99 -9.35 -1.84 13.24
C GLN A 99 -8.12 -1.80 12.33
N GLY A 100 -6.92 -1.87 12.92
CA GLY A 100 -5.64 -1.90 12.19
C GLY A 100 -5.45 -3.18 11.39
N GLN A 101 -6.19 -3.33 10.29
CA GLN A 101 -6.10 -4.42 9.31
C GLN A 101 -6.48 -3.89 7.93
N GLY A 102 -5.75 -4.30 6.90
CA GLY A 102 -5.95 -3.80 5.54
C GLY A 102 -5.75 -2.29 5.48
N LEU A 103 -6.54 -1.61 4.64
CA LEU A 103 -6.73 -0.17 4.73
C LEU A 103 -7.70 0.12 5.88
N PHE A 104 -7.28 0.94 6.83
CA PHE A 104 -8.07 1.29 8.02
C PHE A 104 -8.11 2.81 8.24
N PHE A 105 -9.00 3.24 9.12
CA PHE A 105 -9.06 4.62 9.58
C PHE A 105 -8.81 4.73 11.08
N ALA A 106 -8.13 5.80 11.48
CA ALA A 106 -7.99 6.24 12.86
C ALA A 106 -8.70 7.59 13.02
N ARG A 107 -9.55 7.70 14.04
CA ARG A 107 -10.13 8.99 14.44
C ARG A 107 -9.29 9.59 15.55
N TYR A 108 -9.08 10.89 15.47
CA TYR A 108 -8.35 11.63 16.51
C TYR A 108 -8.96 13.00 16.72
N GLN A 109 -8.66 13.60 17.87
CA GLN A 109 -8.99 14.98 18.18
C GLN A 109 -7.78 15.85 17.83
N GLU A 110 -8.01 16.89 17.03
CA GLU A 110 -6.98 17.90 16.74
C GLU A 110 -6.61 18.62 18.03
N GLU A 111 -5.30 18.75 18.29
CA GLU A 111 -4.80 19.26 19.55
C GLU A 111 -5.28 20.68 19.84
N GLY A 112 -5.75 20.91 21.08
CA GLY A 112 -6.29 22.20 21.50
C GLY A 112 -7.66 22.54 20.93
N THR A 113 -8.35 21.61 20.24
CA THR A 113 -9.69 21.83 19.68
C THR A 113 -10.61 20.64 19.95
N ASP A 114 -11.93 20.82 19.80
CA ASP A 114 -12.91 19.70 19.81
C ASP A 114 -13.10 19.06 18.42
N GLN A 115 -12.31 19.45 17.42
CA GLN A 115 -12.46 18.95 16.07
C GLN A 115 -12.00 17.50 15.98
N LYS A 116 -12.93 16.62 15.57
CA LYS A 116 -12.63 15.23 15.24
C LYS A 116 -12.14 15.14 13.80
N LYS A 117 -10.95 14.59 13.62
CA LYS A 117 -10.32 14.35 12.33
C LYS A 117 -10.23 12.85 12.06
N ILE A 118 -9.94 12.52 10.82
CA ILE A 118 -9.70 11.15 10.36
C ILE A 118 -8.35 11.07 9.68
N MET A 119 -7.68 9.96 9.89
CA MET A 119 -6.45 9.56 9.23
C MET A 119 -6.66 8.16 8.67
N LEU A 120 -6.09 7.90 7.50
CA LEU A 120 -5.98 6.56 6.92
C LEU A 120 -4.62 5.98 7.25
N GLY A 121 -4.59 4.67 7.46
CA GLY A 121 -3.38 3.88 7.62
C GLY A 121 -3.56 2.51 7.00
N THR A 122 -2.47 1.78 6.80
CA THR A 122 -2.49 0.38 6.38
C THR A 122 -1.76 -0.48 7.38
N GLN A 123 -2.31 -1.65 7.67
CA GLN A 123 -1.64 -2.72 8.42
C GLN A 123 -1.88 -4.03 7.68
N PHE A 124 -0.82 -4.56 7.06
CA PHE A 124 -0.96 -5.73 6.17
C PHE A 124 -0.33 -6.99 6.72
N GLU A 125 0.61 -6.92 7.67
CA GLU A 125 1.14 -8.13 8.28
C GLU A 125 0.07 -8.80 9.17
N PRO A 126 -0.15 -10.12 9.02
CA PRO A 126 0.56 -11.04 8.12
C PRO A 126 -0.06 -11.17 6.72
N THR A 127 -1.37 -10.98 6.55
CA THR A 127 -2.09 -11.39 5.33
C THR A 127 -3.25 -10.46 4.96
N ASP A 128 -3.11 -9.16 5.21
CA ASP A 128 -4.20 -8.19 5.01
C ASP A 128 -3.98 -7.23 3.82
N ALA A 129 -2.88 -7.36 3.07
CA ALA A 129 -2.73 -6.64 1.80
C ALA A 129 -3.87 -7.00 0.82
N ARG A 130 -4.29 -8.28 0.84
CA ARG A 130 -5.45 -8.82 0.09
C ARG A 130 -6.81 -8.15 0.39
N ARG A 131 -6.91 -7.33 1.45
CA ARG A 131 -8.10 -6.53 1.76
C ARG A 131 -8.08 -5.14 1.13
N MET A 132 -6.92 -4.66 0.70
CA MET A 132 -6.81 -3.39 -0.02
C MET A 132 -6.75 -3.61 -1.53
N PHE A 133 -6.01 -4.60 -2.01
CA PHE A 133 -5.88 -4.91 -3.42
C PHE A 133 -5.66 -6.43 -3.64
N PRO A 134 -6.23 -7.03 -4.69
CA PRO A 134 -5.96 -8.43 -5.01
C PRO A 134 -4.47 -8.65 -5.28
N CYS A 135 -3.84 -9.64 -4.64
CA CYS A 135 -2.40 -9.90 -4.85
C CYS A 135 -1.99 -11.32 -4.50
N TRP A 136 -0.80 -11.74 -4.93
CA TRP A 136 -0.16 -12.95 -4.41
C TRP A 136 0.39 -12.67 -3.01
N ASP A 137 -0.49 -12.72 -2.01
CA ASP A 137 -0.26 -12.22 -0.66
C ASP A 137 0.45 -13.27 0.23
N GLU A 138 1.63 -13.70 -0.23
CA GLU A 138 2.57 -14.52 0.53
C GLU A 138 3.98 -13.92 0.37
N PRO A 139 4.81 -13.86 1.44
CA PRO A 139 6.09 -13.15 1.42
C PRO A 139 7.08 -13.59 0.34
N SER A 140 6.92 -14.79 -0.22
CA SER A 140 7.78 -15.30 -1.30
C SER A 140 7.48 -14.72 -2.68
N PHE A 141 6.32 -14.09 -2.88
CA PHE A 141 5.97 -13.41 -4.13
C PHE A 141 6.35 -11.93 -4.07
N ARG A 142 7.66 -11.67 -4.14
CA ARG A 142 8.16 -10.29 -4.15
C ARG A 142 7.94 -9.62 -5.50
N ALA A 143 7.52 -8.36 -5.48
CA ALA A 143 7.30 -7.54 -6.67
C ALA A 143 7.67 -6.08 -6.38
N LYS A 144 7.74 -5.25 -7.42
CA LYS A 144 7.83 -3.79 -7.28
C LYS A 144 6.43 -3.20 -7.15
N PHE A 145 6.26 -2.14 -6.38
CA PHE A 145 4.97 -1.50 -6.14
C PHE A 145 5.03 -0.01 -6.46
N GLN A 146 4.06 0.44 -7.24
CA GLN A 146 3.83 1.82 -7.60
C GLN A 146 2.44 2.21 -7.08
N LEU A 147 2.40 2.89 -5.94
CA LEU A 147 1.14 3.31 -5.33
C LEU A 147 0.73 4.71 -5.81
N THR A 148 -0.56 4.88 -6.05
CA THR A 148 -1.23 6.16 -6.29
C THR A 148 -2.44 6.28 -5.36
N ALA A 149 -2.53 7.36 -4.60
CA ALA A 149 -3.63 7.62 -3.68
C ALA A 149 -4.35 8.94 -4.05
N VAL A 150 -5.67 8.88 -4.18
CA VAL A 150 -6.49 10.09 -4.35
C VAL A 150 -7.02 10.48 -2.98
N VAL A 151 -6.55 11.60 -2.44
CA VAL A 151 -6.86 12.03 -1.07
C VAL A 151 -7.38 13.46 -1.06
N PRO A 152 -8.13 13.90 -0.02
CA PRO A 152 -8.50 15.30 0.13
C PRO A 152 -7.28 16.24 0.01
N GLU A 153 -7.48 17.44 -0.56
CA GLU A 153 -6.36 18.36 -0.86
C GLU A 153 -5.54 18.74 0.38
N LYS A 154 -6.19 18.86 1.54
CA LYS A 154 -5.57 19.16 2.83
C LYS A 154 -4.78 17.99 3.43
N PHE A 155 -4.85 16.79 2.85
CA PHE A 155 -4.14 15.63 3.38
C PHE A 155 -2.70 15.59 2.86
N MET A 156 -1.77 15.28 3.75
CA MET A 156 -0.49 14.69 3.37
C MET A 156 -0.71 13.19 3.13
N ALA A 157 -0.07 12.63 2.10
CA ALA A 157 -0.04 11.19 1.87
C ALA A 157 1.41 10.70 1.91
N VAL A 158 1.63 9.57 2.59
CA VAL A 158 2.93 8.95 2.81
C VAL A 158 2.83 7.47 2.41
N SER A 159 3.85 6.98 1.70
CA SER A 159 3.99 5.58 1.30
C SER A 159 5.46 5.17 1.35
N ASN A 160 5.82 3.98 0.86
CA ASN A 160 7.16 3.42 0.92
C ASN A 160 8.21 4.34 0.27
N MET A 161 7.88 4.85 -0.93
CA MET A 161 8.78 5.67 -1.76
C MET A 161 8.41 7.17 -1.67
N PRO A 162 9.33 8.08 -2.02
CA PRO A 162 9.01 9.50 -2.15
C PRO A 162 7.88 9.76 -3.14
N VAL A 163 7.23 10.92 -3.01
CA VAL A 163 6.24 11.39 -3.99
C VAL A 163 6.94 11.66 -5.32
N GLU A 164 6.49 11.01 -6.39
CA GLU A 164 6.97 11.22 -7.76
C GLU A 164 6.18 12.33 -8.46
N ALA A 165 4.86 12.36 -8.24
CA ALA A 165 3.99 13.38 -8.81
C ALA A 165 2.76 13.65 -7.93
N GLU A 166 2.31 14.91 -7.89
CA GLU A 166 1.02 15.31 -7.34
C GLU A 166 0.23 16.08 -8.39
N THR A 167 -1.04 15.73 -8.58
CA THR A 167 -1.95 16.43 -9.49
C THR A 167 -3.25 16.75 -8.76
N LYS A 168 -3.69 18.00 -8.80
CA LYS A 168 -5.00 18.40 -8.27
C LYS A 168 -6.09 17.99 -9.24
N GLY A 169 -7.22 17.51 -8.74
CA GLY A 169 -8.36 17.10 -9.56
C GLY A 169 -9.69 17.29 -8.84
N GLU A 170 -10.78 16.95 -9.52
CA GLU A 170 -12.09 16.90 -8.89
C GLU A 170 -12.10 15.80 -7.82
N GLY A 171 -12.44 16.15 -6.58
CA GLY A 171 -12.46 15.22 -5.44
C GLY A 171 -11.18 15.19 -4.59
N GLY A 172 -10.16 16.00 -4.89
CA GLY A 172 -8.97 16.16 -4.05
C GLY A 172 -7.66 16.28 -4.84
N LYS A 173 -6.62 15.60 -4.37
CA LYS A 173 -5.35 15.47 -5.09
C LYS A 173 -4.98 14.00 -5.28
N GLU A 174 -4.43 13.70 -6.45
CA GLU A 174 -3.82 12.42 -6.76
C GLU A 174 -2.33 12.50 -6.45
N VAL A 175 -1.85 11.63 -5.56
CA VAL A 175 -0.46 11.53 -5.12
C VAL A 175 0.09 10.20 -5.63
N ARG A 176 1.01 10.25 -6.58
CA ARG A 176 1.72 9.09 -7.11
C ARG A 176 3.12 9.05 -6.48
N PHE A 177 3.45 7.93 -5.83
CA PHE A 177 4.75 7.71 -5.21
C PHE A 177 5.79 7.24 -6.25
N GLY A 178 7.04 6.96 -5.88
CA GLY A 178 7.98 6.27 -6.76
C GLY A 178 7.76 4.76 -6.78
N LEU A 179 8.30 4.07 -7.81
CA LEU A 179 8.32 2.61 -7.87
C LEU A 179 9.28 2.03 -6.81
N SER A 180 8.79 1.10 -5.98
CA SER A 180 9.60 0.46 -4.94
C SER A 180 10.63 -0.53 -5.51
N PRO A 181 11.68 -0.88 -4.74
CA PRO A 181 12.40 -2.13 -4.96
C PRO A 181 11.48 -3.35 -4.81
N SER A 182 11.98 -4.52 -5.23
CA SER A 182 11.27 -5.79 -5.06
C SER A 182 11.08 -6.08 -3.57
N MET A 183 9.84 -6.17 -3.11
CA MET A 183 9.46 -6.41 -1.72
C MET A 183 8.20 -7.26 -1.61
N SER A 184 7.85 -7.69 -0.41
CA SER A 184 6.63 -8.46 -0.15
C SER A 184 5.41 -7.55 -0.03
N SER A 185 4.22 -8.05 -0.38
CA SER A 185 2.94 -7.32 -0.31
C SER A 185 2.67 -6.70 1.07
N TYR A 186 3.00 -7.41 2.15
CA TYR A 186 2.75 -6.96 3.52
C TYR A 186 3.51 -5.69 3.92
N LEU A 187 4.57 -5.32 3.18
CA LEU A 187 5.38 -4.12 3.44
C LEU A 187 4.81 -2.86 2.77
N VAL A 188 3.86 -2.99 1.83
CA VAL A 188 3.22 -1.83 1.21
C VAL A 188 2.54 -0.98 2.28
N VAL A 189 2.72 0.34 2.21
CA VAL A 189 2.16 1.27 3.19
C VAL A 189 1.45 2.45 2.55
N LEU A 190 0.34 2.86 3.13
CA LEU A 190 -0.33 4.13 2.87
C LEU A 190 -0.76 4.74 4.20
N CYS A 191 -0.28 5.95 4.46
CA CYS A 191 -0.76 6.81 5.53
C CYS A 191 -1.23 8.12 4.92
N ALA A 192 -2.45 8.58 5.24
CA ALA A 192 -2.94 9.86 4.74
C ALA A 192 -3.86 10.58 5.74
N GLY A 193 -3.65 11.88 5.91
CA GLY A 193 -4.44 12.70 6.84
C GLY A 193 -3.96 14.14 6.88
N GLU A 194 -4.55 14.94 7.76
CA GLU A 194 -3.99 16.24 8.14
C GLU A 194 -2.76 16.01 9.04
N LEU A 195 -1.61 15.80 8.40
CA LEU A 195 -0.33 15.44 9.05
C LEU A 195 0.69 16.57 8.91
N ASP A 196 1.67 16.54 9.80
CA ASP A 196 2.88 17.34 9.77
C ASP A 196 4.11 16.45 10.03
N SER A 197 5.31 17.00 9.83
CA SER A 197 6.53 16.24 10.05
C SER A 197 7.70 17.14 10.42
N ILE A 198 8.62 16.59 11.21
CA ILE A 198 10.00 17.08 11.33
C ILE A 198 10.93 16.14 10.57
N GLU A 199 12.02 16.68 10.03
CA GLU A 199 12.95 15.91 9.21
C GLU A 199 14.41 16.27 9.48
N MET A 200 15.29 15.31 9.19
CA MET A 200 16.73 15.51 9.10
C MET A 200 17.32 14.59 8.03
N GLU A 201 18.55 14.87 7.61
CA GLU A 201 19.31 13.99 6.74
C GLU A 201 20.29 13.16 7.58
N GLN A 202 20.37 11.86 7.28
CA GLN A 202 21.37 10.95 7.87
C GLN A 202 21.84 9.98 6.79
N ASP A 203 23.15 9.92 6.56
CA ASP A 203 23.79 9.01 5.60
C ASP A 203 23.15 9.01 4.20
N GLY A 204 22.73 10.19 3.72
CA GLY A 204 22.06 10.35 2.41
C GLY A 204 20.59 9.91 2.39
N VAL A 205 20.00 9.58 3.54
CA VAL A 205 18.59 9.23 3.71
C VAL A 205 17.86 10.41 4.35
N LYS A 206 16.72 10.82 3.75
CA LYS A 206 15.79 11.75 4.39
C LYS A 206 14.99 11.02 5.47
N LEU A 207 15.35 11.22 6.74
CA LEU A 207 14.63 10.67 7.88
C LEU A 207 13.54 11.65 8.33
N ARG A 208 12.31 11.18 8.50
CA ARG A 208 11.19 12.01 8.98
C ARG A 208 10.45 11.34 10.11
N VAL A 209 9.95 12.14 11.04
CA VAL A 209 8.89 11.72 11.97
C VAL A 209 7.61 12.42 11.54
N VAL A 210 6.61 11.62 11.16
CA VAL A 210 5.32 12.10 10.66
C VAL A 210 4.27 11.92 11.75
N THR A 211 3.53 12.99 12.06
CA THR A 211 2.50 12.99 13.11
C THR A 211 1.23 13.70 12.64
N THR A 212 0.17 13.64 13.46
CA THR A 212 -0.99 14.52 13.24
C THR A 212 -0.60 15.97 13.41
N LYS A 213 -1.12 16.84 12.53
CA LYS A 213 -0.83 18.27 12.51
C LYS A 213 -0.84 18.91 13.91
N GLY A 214 0.22 19.66 14.23
CA GLY A 214 0.45 20.32 15.51
C GLY A 214 1.42 19.56 16.43
N LYS A 215 1.72 18.28 16.15
CA LYS A 215 2.49 17.41 17.06
C LYS A 215 3.90 17.07 16.57
N ALA A 216 4.35 17.55 15.42
CA ALA A 216 5.61 17.10 14.84
C ALA A 216 6.81 17.23 15.79
N GLU A 217 6.87 18.30 16.58
CA GLU A 217 7.93 18.54 17.56
C GLU A 217 7.98 17.50 18.69
N MET A 218 6.87 16.84 19.03
CA MET A 218 6.88 15.71 19.97
C MET A 218 7.71 14.53 19.43
N GLY A 219 7.90 14.45 18.11
CA GLY A 219 8.71 13.45 17.43
C GLY A 219 10.22 13.67 17.52
N ARG A 220 10.69 14.79 18.08
CA ARG A 220 12.12 15.18 18.02
C ARG A 220 13.07 14.13 18.57
N TYR A 221 12.71 13.54 19.72
CA TYR A 221 13.50 12.46 20.31
C TYR A 221 13.58 11.23 19.39
N ALA A 222 12.46 10.86 18.76
CA ALA A 222 12.41 9.73 17.83
C ALA A 222 13.24 10.01 16.56
N LEU A 223 13.23 11.25 16.07
CA LEU A 223 14.03 11.67 14.92
C LEU A 223 15.53 11.54 15.21
N GLU A 224 16.00 12.14 16.31
CA GLU A 224 17.41 12.12 16.70
C GLU A 224 17.90 10.70 17.03
N SER A 225 17.05 9.89 17.65
CA SER A 225 17.37 8.49 17.95
C SER A 225 17.38 7.64 16.68
N GLY A 226 16.40 7.83 15.79
CA GLY A 226 16.31 7.14 14.51
C GLY A 226 17.53 7.40 13.64
N ALA A 227 18.05 8.63 13.63
CA ALA A 227 19.28 8.96 12.89
C ALA A 227 20.50 8.20 13.41
N LYS A 228 20.69 8.16 14.74
CA LYS A 228 21.78 7.38 15.37
C LYS A 228 21.66 5.89 15.09
N ILE A 229 20.43 5.34 15.14
CA ILE A 229 20.16 3.93 14.87
C ILE A 229 20.41 3.58 13.40
N LEU A 230 19.95 4.42 12.48
CA LEU A 230 20.19 4.26 11.04
C LEU A 230 21.69 4.22 10.74
N HIS A 231 22.44 5.20 11.28
CA HIS A 231 23.88 5.24 11.13
C HIS A 231 24.56 4.00 11.70
N TYR A 232 24.18 3.61 12.92
CA TYR A 232 24.70 2.40 13.55
C TYR A 232 24.48 1.16 12.70
N PHE A 233 23.29 0.95 12.13
CA PHE A 233 23.02 -0.23 11.32
C PHE A 233 23.69 -0.20 9.94
N ASN A 234 23.85 0.98 9.33
CA ASN A 234 24.66 1.13 8.13
C ASN A 234 26.10 0.65 8.36
N GLU A 235 26.73 1.10 9.45
CA GLU A 235 28.10 0.70 9.82
C GLU A 235 28.18 -0.77 10.24
N TYR A 236 27.24 -1.22 11.09
CA TYR A 236 27.25 -2.57 11.64
C TYR A 236 27.08 -3.65 10.58
N PHE A 237 26.14 -3.47 9.66
CA PHE A 237 25.91 -4.42 8.57
C PHE A 237 26.83 -4.20 7.36
N GLY A 238 27.51 -3.05 7.29
CA GLY A 238 28.35 -2.67 6.14
C GLY A 238 27.56 -2.45 4.85
N VAL A 239 26.24 -2.27 4.95
CA VAL A 239 25.34 -2.05 3.82
C VAL A 239 24.45 -0.86 4.15
N PRO A 240 24.54 0.25 3.40
CA PRO A 240 23.67 1.41 3.61
C PRO A 240 22.19 1.06 3.38
N TYR A 241 21.33 1.74 4.13
CA TYR A 241 19.90 1.70 3.90
C TYR A 241 19.56 2.08 2.44
N PRO A 242 18.77 1.26 1.73
CA PRO A 242 18.70 1.34 0.27
C PRO A 242 17.63 2.29 -0.28
N LEU A 243 16.75 2.85 0.55
CA LEU A 243 15.73 3.80 0.10
C LEU A 243 16.16 5.25 0.36
N PRO A 244 15.73 6.21 -0.48
CA PRO A 244 16.10 7.62 -0.33
C PRO A 244 15.46 8.31 0.90
N LYS A 245 14.49 7.67 1.55
CA LYS A 245 13.81 8.18 2.74
C LYS A 245 13.47 7.07 3.72
N LEU A 246 13.31 7.44 4.98
CA LEU A 246 12.73 6.61 6.04
C LEU A 246 11.76 7.47 6.85
N ASP A 247 10.47 7.11 6.86
CA ASP A 247 9.48 7.79 7.68
C ASP A 247 9.16 6.95 8.93
N LEU A 248 9.02 7.62 10.07
CA LEU A 248 8.52 7.06 11.31
C LEU A 248 7.16 7.71 11.56
N ILE A 249 6.09 6.94 11.37
CA ILE A 249 4.72 7.48 11.33
C ILE A 249 4.00 7.19 12.65
N ALA A 250 3.62 8.24 13.39
CA ALA A 250 2.82 8.11 14.60
C ALA A 250 1.33 7.97 14.25
N ILE A 251 0.78 6.76 14.42
CA ILE A 251 -0.65 6.48 14.19
C ILE A 251 -1.46 6.82 15.46
N PRO A 252 -2.48 7.68 15.39
CA PRO A 252 -3.35 7.97 16.54
C PRO A 252 -4.06 6.74 17.06
N GLY A 253 -4.01 6.52 18.38
CA GLY A 253 -4.56 5.34 19.03
C GLY A 253 -3.72 4.06 18.86
N GLY A 254 -2.72 4.07 17.97
CA GLY A 254 -1.87 2.93 17.66
C GLY A 254 -2.64 1.72 17.09
N PHE A 255 -1.90 0.65 16.83
CA PHE A 255 -2.45 -0.64 16.42
C PHE A 255 -1.83 -1.81 17.20
N GLY A 256 -1.31 -1.53 18.41
CA GLY A 256 -0.72 -2.54 19.30
C GLY A 256 0.82 -2.61 19.31
N GLY A 257 1.50 -1.69 18.62
CA GLY A 257 2.96 -1.65 18.55
C GLY A 257 3.45 -0.75 17.42
N ALA A 258 4.46 -1.23 16.69
CA ALA A 258 4.99 -0.64 15.46
C ALA A 258 5.01 -1.70 14.34
N MET A 259 5.20 -1.27 13.10
CA MET A 259 5.31 -2.13 11.92
C MET A 259 6.48 -1.64 11.06
N GLU A 260 7.28 -2.54 10.48
CA GLU A 260 8.49 -2.24 9.73
C GLU A 260 8.27 -2.04 8.23
N ASN A 261 7.12 -1.49 7.85
CA ASN A 261 6.82 -1.12 6.48
C ASN A 261 8.02 -0.37 5.83
N TRP A 262 8.44 -0.83 4.65
CA TRP A 262 9.74 -0.43 4.13
C TRP A 262 9.72 1.03 3.66
N GLY A 263 10.37 1.93 4.41
CA GLY A 263 10.48 3.34 4.07
C GLY A 263 9.44 4.25 4.71
N GLY A 264 8.46 3.73 5.43
CA GLY A 264 7.45 4.52 6.13
C GLY A 264 6.41 3.68 6.83
#